data_AF-A0A3Q7SQV4-F1
#
_entry.id   AF-A0A3Q7SQV4-F1
#
_cell.length_a   1.000
_cell.length_b   1.000
_cell.length_c   1.000
_cell.angle_alpha   90.00
_cell.angle_beta   90.00
_cell.angle_gamma   90.00
#
_symmetry.space_group_name_H-M   'P 1'
#
loop_
_entity.id
_entity.type
_entity.pdbx_description
1 polymer ?
#
loop_
_entity_poly.entity_id
_entity_poly.type
_entity_poly.pdbx_seq_one_letter_code
_entity_poly.pdbx_strand_id
1 'polypeptide(L)'
;MLSVFYPAGRISERYDIKGCEVSRWVEPAPEGSPLVLVLKDLNFQGKTIDLGPQRSWLIHQMELDTAFLRELNVLDYSLLMAFQRLHEDERGPGSSLIFRTARSVRGAQSPEEPGSQNRRLLPDSPNALHILDGPEQRYFLGLVDLATVYGLRKRLEHLWKTLRYPGRTFSTVSPARYARRLCQWVEAHTE
;
A
#
# COMPACT_ATOMS: atom_id res chain seq x y z
N MET A 1 16.50 2.42 11.13
CA MET A 1 15.24 2.98 10.58
C MET A 1 14.11 2.29 11.32
N LEU A 2 13.22 3.02 11.99
CA LEU A 2 12.08 2.44 12.70
C LEU A 2 11.14 1.80 11.66
N SER A 3 10.56 0.63 11.99
CA SER A 3 9.56 0.00 11.14
C SER A 3 8.36 0.95 10.98
N VAL A 4 8.01 1.29 9.75
CA VAL A 4 6.83 2.14 9.45
C VAL A 4 5.53 1.43 9.84
N PHE A 5 5.57 0.09 9.96
CA PHE A 5 4.45 -0.72 10.40
C PHE A 5 4.48 -0.97 11.90
N TYR A 6 3.34 -0.73 12.56
CA TYR A 6 3.16 -0.98 13.99
C TYR A 6 1.82 -1.69 14.27
N PRO A 7 1.80 -2.71 15.15
CA PRO A 7 2.95 -3.34 15.81
C PRO A 7 3.67 -4.32 14.87
N ALA A 8 5.01 -4.20 14.77
CA ALA A 8 5.81 -4.94 13.79
C ALA A 8 5.67 -6.48 13.91
N GLY A 9 5.46 -7.00 15.13
CA GLY A 9 5.30 -8.44 15.38
C GLY A 9 3.94 -9.02 14.96
N ARG A 10 2.96 -8.19 14.57
CA ARG A 10 1.67 -8.66 14.04
C ARG A 10 1.59 -8.60 12.51
N ILE A 11 2.64 -8.10 11.86
CA ILE A 11 2.70 -8.02 10.41
C ILE A 11 3.00 -9.40 9.86
N SER A 12 2.05 -9.98 9.14
CA SER A 12 2.21 -11.29 8.51
C SER A 12 3.00 -11.19 7.21
N GLU A 13 2.74 -10.15 6.41
CA GLU A 13 3.32 -10.03 5.07
C GLU A 13 3.63 -8.56 4.74
N ARG A 14 4.64 -8.34 3.89
CA ARG A 14 5.06 -7.02 3.40
C ARG A 14 5.31 -7.09 1.90
N TYR A 15 4.89 -6.05 1.19
CA TYR A 15 5.03 -5.96 -0.25
C TYR A 15 5.54 -4.60 -0.69
N ASP A 16 6.46 -4.59 -1.65
CA ASP A 16 6.83 -3.43 -2.45
C ASP A 16 6.24 -3.66 -3.84
N ILE A 17 5.31 -2.82 -4.27
CA ILE A 17 4.60 -2.97 -5.55
C ILE A 17 4.88 -1.79 -6.48
N LYS A 18 5.16 -2.06 -7.76
CA LYS A 18 5.36 -1.03 -8.80
C LYS A 18 4.38 -1.16 -9.97
N GLY A 19 3.58 -2.22 -10.00
CA GLY A 19 2.69 -2.60 -11.09
C GLY A 19 3.42 -3.17 -12.31
N CYS A 20 4.60 -3.77 -12.18
CA CYS A 20 5.36 -4.31 -13.33
C CYS A 20 5.96 -5.70 -13.04
N GLU A 21 6.50 -6.37 -14.06
CA GLU A 21 6.92 -7.77 -13.96
C GLU A 21 8.44 -7.96 -13.82
N VAL A 22 9.23 -7.15 -14.54
CA VAL A 22 10.68 -7.37 -14.63
C VAL A 22 11.38 -7.09 -13.29
N SER A 23 12.10 -8.09 -12.76
CA SER A 23 12.81 -8.03 -11.48
C SER A 23 11.88 -7.80 -10.27
N ARG A 24 10.61 -8.20 -10.40
CA ARG A 24 9.56 -8.03 -9.38
C ARG A 24 9.15 -9.34 -8.70
N TRP A 25 10.12 -10.23 -8.49
CA TRP A 25 9.99 -11.45 -7.70
C TRP A 25 11.14 -11.56 -6.70
N VAL A 26 10.86 -12.17 -5.55
CA VAL A 26 11.81 -12.52 -4.49
C VAL A 26 11.48 -13.93 -4.00
N GLU A 27 12.50 -14.74 -3.73
CA GLU A 27 12.32 -16.05 -3.09
C GLU A 27 11.72 -15.85 -1.68
N PRO A 28 10.52 -16.40 -1.39
CA PRO A 28 9.92 -16.27 -0.07
C PRO A 28 10.77 -16.94 1.01
N ALA A 29 10.64 -16.47 2.24
CA ALA A 29 11.28 -17.13 3.37
C ALA A 29 10.65 -18.53 3.56
N PRO A 30 11.43 -19.55 3.97
CA PRO A 30 10.90 -20.85 4.32
C PRO A 30 9.80 -20.74 5.38
N GLU A 31 8.85 -21.67 5.32
CA GLU A 31 7.73 -21.72 6.26
C GLU A 31 8.24 -21.84 7.71
N GLY A 32 7.71 -21.02 8.61
CA GLY A 32 8.15 -20.96 10.02
C GLY A 32 9.37 -20.07 10.30
N SER A 33 9.95 -19.43 9.28
CA SER A 33 11.02 -18.44 9.49
C SER A 33 10.50 -17.19 10.20
N PRO A 34 11.24 -16.63 11.19
CA PRO A 34 10.88 -15.35 11.81
C PRO A 34 11.14 -14.14 10.87
N LEU A 35 11.74 -14.36 9.70
CA LEU A 35 12.09 -13.31 8.75
C LEU A 35 10.88 -12.93 7.88
N VAL A 36 10.35 -11.73 8.10
CA VAL A 36 9.37 -11.10 7.20
C VAL A 36 10.11 -10.38 6.07
N LEU A 37 10.27 -11.05 4.93
CA LEU A 37 10.83 -10.47 3.71
C LEU A 37 9.85 -9.49 3.06
N VAL A 38 10.38 -8.50 2.35
CA VAL A 38 9.59 -7.62 1.48
C VAL A 38 9.40 -8.31 0.13
N LEU A 39 8.20 -8.83 -0.07
CA LEU A 39 7.77 -9.48 -1.30
C LEU A 39 7.47 -8.44 -2.40
N LYS A 40 7.31 -8.88 -3.64
CA LYS A 40 7.10 -7.98 -4.79
C LYS A 40 5.86 -8.36 -5.61
N ASP A 41 5.63 -7.69 -6.73
CA ASP A 41 4.45 -7.80 -7.59
C ASP A 41 4.14 -9.25 -7.98
N LEU A 42 5.14 -10.04 -8.39
CA LEU A 42 4.93 -11.43 -8.82
C LEU A 42 4.64 -12.36 -7.64
N ASN A 43 5.08 -12.01 -6.42
CA ASN A 43 4.72 -12.74 -5.20
C ASN A 43 3.28 -12.45 -4.75
N PHE A 44 2.65 -11.40 -5.28
CA PHE A 44 1.27 -11.01 -4.95
C PHE A 44 0.23 -11.67 -5.87
N GLN A 45 0.66 -12.36 -6.94
CA GLN A 45 -0.26 -12.96 -7.90
C GLN A 45 -1.23 -13.94 -7.23
N GLY A 46 -2.52 -13.83 -7.57
CA GLY A 46 -3.59 -14.66 -7.00
C GLY A 46 -4.10 -14.19 -5.63
N LYS A 47 -3.64 -13.05 -5.12
CA LYS A 47 -4.17 -12.42 -3.91
C LYS A 47 -5.00 -11.17 -4.25
N THR A 48 -5.98 -10.88 -3.41
CA THR A 48 -6.82 -9.69 -3.46
C THR A 48 -6.86 -9.04 -2.07
N ILE A 49 -7.04 -7.72 -2.03
CA ILE A 49 -7.21 -6.94 -0.81
C ILE A 49 -8.70 -6.62 -0.67
N ASP A 50 -9.35 -7.18 0.35
CA ASP A 50 -10.76 -6.92 0.63
C ASP A 50 -10.90 -5.63 1.47
N LEU A 51 -11.31 -4.56 0.82
CA LEU A 51 -11.49 -3.23 1.40
C LEU A 51 -12.97 -2.84 1.51
N GLY A 52 -13.86 -3.58 0.84
CA GLY A 52 -15.28 -3.29 0.79
C GLY A 52 -15.57 -1.82 0.45
N PRO A 53 -16.34 -1.09 1.27
CA PRO A 53 -16.66 0.33 1.00
C PRO A 53 -15.42 1.25 0.89
N GLN A 54 -14.31 0.89 1.54
CA GLN A 54 -13.08 1.70 1.54
C GLN A 54 -12.32 1.65 0.21
N ARG A 55 -12.64 0.70 -0.67
CA ARG A 55 -12.01 0.54 -1.99
C ARG A 55 -12.08 1.81 -2.84
N SER A 56 -13.26 2.40 -2.93
CA SER A 56 -13.50 3.62 -3.74
C SER A 56 -12.62 4.78 -3.28
N TRP A 57 -12.48 4.95 -1.96
CA TRP A 57 -11.63 5.95 -1.36
C TRP A 57 -10.15 5.71 -1.69
N LEU A 58 -9.67 4.47 -1.57
CA LEU A 58 -8.26 4.15 -1.86
C LEU A 58 -7.92 4.40 -3.34
N ILE A 59 -8.80 3.99 -4.25
CA ILE A 59 -8.59 4.22 -5.69
C ILE A 59 -8.47 5.72 -5.96
N HIS A 60 -9.39 6.52 -5.41
CA HIS A 60 -9.35 7.97 -5.57
C HIS A 60 -8.08 8.60 -4.97
N GLN A 61 -7.66 8.16 -3.78
CA GLN A 61 -6.43 8.62 -3.14
C GLN A 61 -5.20 8.33 -4.03
N MET A 62 -5.13 7.11 -4.59
CA MET A 62 -4.05 6.72 -5.50
C MET A 62 -4.03 7.56 -6.79
N GLU A 63 -5.20 7.92 -7.33
CA GLU A 63 -5.28 8.83 -8.49
C GLU A 63 -4.71 10.21 -8.17
N LEU A 64 -5.06 10.79 -7.02
CA LEU A 64 -4.57 12.09 -6.57
C LEU A 64 -3.05 12.07 -6.35
N ASP A 65 -2.55 11.09 -5.61
CA ASP A 65 -1.13 10.99 -5.27
C ASP A 65 -0.27 10.74 -6.50
N THR A 66 -0.71 9.85 -7.39
CA THR A 66 0.04 9.56 -8.62
C THR A 66 -0.06 10.69 -9.65
N ALA A 67 -1.15 11.47 -9.65
CA ALA A 67 -1.26 12.69 -10.46
C ALA A 67 -0.25 13.74 -9.99
N PHE A 68 -0.13 13.96 -8.67
CA PHE A 68 0.87 14.85 -8.09
C PHE A 68 2.31 14.41 -8.42
N LEU A 69 2.64 13.13 -8.23
CA LEU A 69 3.98 12.60 -8.55
C LEU A 69 4.30 12.70 -10.05
N ARG A 70 3.29 12.51 -10.91
CA ARG A 70 3.42 12.69 -12.36
C ARG A 70 3.78 14.14 -12.71
N GLU A 71 3.15 15.13 -12.08
CA GLU A 71 3.45 16.55 -12.31
C GLU A 71 4.88 16.91 -11.92
N LEU A 72 5.38 16.31 -10.84
CA LEU A 72 6.78 16.42 -10.41
C LEU A 72 7.75 15.59 -11.27
N ASN A 73 7.27 14.89 -12.30
CA ASN A 73 8.04 13.94 -13.09
C ASN A 73 8.75 12.87 -12.26
N VAL A 74 8.18 12.48 -11.12
CA VAL A 74 8.73 11.42 -10.27
C VAL A 74 8.33 10.05 -10.84
N LEU A 75 9.25 9.09 -10.78
CA LEU A 75 9.03 7.70 -11.20
C LEU A 75 9.65 6.73 -10.19
N ASP A 76 9.52 5.43 -10.47
CA ASP A 76 10.14 4.35 -9.70
C ASP A 76 9.71 4.31 -8.21
N TYR A 77 8.68 5.04 -7.80
CA TYR A 77 8.08 4.96 -6.47
C TYR A 77 7.30 3.65 -6.27
N SER A 78 7.33 3.09 -5.07
CA SER A 78 6.60 1.85 -4.77
C SER A 78 5.38 2.13 -3.92
N LEU A 79 4.31 1.36 -4.12
CA LEU A 79 3.28 1.17 -3.12
C LEU A 79 3.79 0.13 -2.11
N LEU A 80 4.15 0.60 -0.93
CA LEU A 80 4.51 -0.24 0.20
C LEU A 80 3.23 -0.70 0.91
N MET A 81 3.08 -2.00 1.09
CA MET A 81 1.92 -2.60 1.73
C MET A 81 2.32 -3.56 2.84
N ALA A 82 1.53 -3.63 3.91
CA ALA A 82 1.65 -4.67 4.92
C ALA A 82 0.28 -5.19 5.38
N PHE A 83 0.30 -6.47 5.76
CA PHE A 83 -0.88 -7.23 6.13
C PHE A 83 -0.78 -7.58 7.60
N GLN A 84 -1.86 -7.36 8.35
CA GLN A 84 -1.98 -7.71 9.75
C GLN A 84 -3.27 -8.48 9.96
N ARG A 85 -3.20 -9.70 10.48
CA ARG A 85 -4.41 -10.43 10.88
C ARG A 85 -5.09 -9.74 12.06
N LEU A 86 -6.39 -9.52 11.94
CA LEU A 86 -7.22 -9.05 13.04
C LEU A 86 -7.46 -10.19 14.03
N HIS A 87 -7.41 -9.87 15.32
CA HIS A 87 -7.75 -10.80 16.38
C HIS A 87 -9.29 -10.90 16.52
N GLU A 88 -9.82 -11.94 17.17
CA GLU A 88 -11.28 -12.17 17.22
C GLU A 88 -12.07 -11.02 17.85
N ASP A 89 -11.48 -10.34 18.84
CA ASP A 89 -12.03 -9.14 19.47
C ASP A 89 -11.94 -7.90 18.57
N GLU A 90 -11.13 -7.96 17.52
CA GLU A 90 -11.01 -6.92 16.49
C GLU A 90 -11.88 -7.19 15.25
N ARG A 91 -12.52 -8.37 15.13
CA ARG A 91 -13.40 -8.73 14.01
C ARG A 91 -14.86 -8.30 14.27
N GLY A 92 -15.49 -7.64 13.30
CA GLY A 92 -16.93 -7.35 13.31
C GLY A 92 -17.33 -5.90 12.99
N PRO A 93 -18.61 -5.65 12.60
CA PRO A 93 -19.09 -4.37 12.06
C PRO A 93 -19.12 -3.19 13.06
N GLY A 94 -18.82 -3.42 14.35
CA GLY A 94 -18.67 -2.38 15.38
C GLY A 94 -17.30 -2.34 16.07
N SER A 95 -16.38 -3.21 15.65
CA SER A 95 -15.10 -3.43 16.33
C SER A 95 -14.02 -2.40 16.00
N SER A 96 -14.15 -1.76 14.83
CA SER A 96 -13.04 -1.07 14.20
C SER A 96 -12.60 0.23 14.88
N LEU A 97 -13.18 0.62 16.03
CA LEU A 97 -12.55 1.48 17.08
C LEU A 97 -13.47 1.76 18.29
N ILE A 98 -14.79 1.48 18.22
CA ILE A 98 -15.75 1.87 19.28
C ILE A 98 -15.39 1.22 20.63
N PHE A 99 -14.89 -0.02 20.63
CA PHE A 99 -14.51 -0.71 21.87
C PHE A 99 -13.16 -0.24 22.46
N ARG A 100 -12.21 0.20 21.62
CA ARG A 100 -10.92 0.72 22.07
C ARG A 100 -11.04 2.11 22.67
N THR A 101 -11.87 2.97 22.06
CA THR A 101 -12.22 4.26 22.64
C THR A 101 -13.01 4.06 23.92
N ALA A 102 -14.04 3.19 23.97
CA ALA A 102 -14.79 2.95 25.22
C ALA A 102 -13.92 2.42 26.39
N ARG A 103 -12.87 1.65 26.13
CA ARG A 103 -11.91 1.21 27.16
C ARG A 103 -10.93 2.29 27.60
N SER A 104 -10.51 3.16 26.68
CA SER A 104 -9.66 4.32 26.99
C SER A 104 -10.44 5.51 27.58
N VAL A 105 -11.76 5.55 27.33
CA VAL A 105 -12.70 6.63 27.64
C VAL A 105 -13.71 6.12 28.69
N ARG A 106 -13.20 5.58 29.79
CA ARG A 106 -13.85 5.77 31.11
C ARG A 106 -13.67 7.23 31.59
N GLY A 107 -13.78 8.18 30.68
CA GLY A 107 -13.67 9.61 30.91
C GLY A 107 -13.90 10.38 29.60
N ALA A 108 -15.08 10.99 29.48
CA ALA A 108 -15.55 11.97 28.49
C ALA A 108 -16.36 11.46 27.27
N GLN A 109 -17.66 11.79 27.31
CA GLN A 109 -18.70 11.55 26.30
C GLN A 109 -18.56 12.46 25.08
N SER A 110 -18.89 11.97 23.87
CA SER A 110 -19.80 12.62 22.88
C SER A 110 -20.02 11.75 21.63
N PRO A 111 -21.17 11.87 20.93
CA PRO A 111 -21.67 10.93 19.92
C PRO A 111 -21.29 11.27 18.47
N GLU A 112 -21.57 10.31 17.58
CA GLU A 112 -21.02 10.00 16.25
C GLU A 112 -21.31 10.97 15.08
N GLU A 113 -20.44 10.89 14.06
CA GLU A 113 -20.71 11.20 12.64
C GLU A 113 -20.13 10.06 11.77
N PRO A 114 -20.86 9.45 10.80
CA PRO A 114 -20.45 8.18 10.15
C PRO A 114 -19.45 8.32 8.99
N GLY A 115 -18.86 9.51 8.79
CA GLY A 115 -18.08 9.84 7.58
C GLY A 115 -16.57 9.99 7.76
N SER A 116 -16.00 9.78 8.95
CA SER A 116 -14.60 10.16 9.22
C SER A 116 -13.58 9.09 8.80
N GLN A 117 -13.19 9.22 7.53
CA GLN A 117 -12.00 8.78 6.81
C GLN A 117 -10.74 8.48 7.67
N ASN A 118 -10.11 7.34 7.38
CA ASN A 118 -8.72 6.95 7.70
C ASN A 118 -8.31 7.07 9.17
N ARG A 119 -8.54 5.96 9.89
CA ARG A 119 -8.29 5.85 11.33
C ARG A 119 -6.81 5.91 11.66
N ARG A 120 -6.47 6.85 12.55
CA ARG A 120 -5.09 7.24 12.85
C ARG A 120 -4.51 6.34 13.96
N LEU A 121 -3.27 5.84 13.83
CA LEU A 121 -2.57 5.18 14.94
C LEU A 121 -2.20 6.14 16.07
N LEU A 122 -1.90 7.40 15.73
CA LEU A 122 -1.63 8.48 16.67
C LEU A 122 -2.61 9.64 16.38
N PRO A 123 -3.38 10.12 17.37
CA PRO A 123 -4.41 11.14 17.16
C PRO A 123 -3.85 12.46 16.58
N ASP A 124 -2.62 12.82 16.96
CA ASP A 124 -2.07 14.17 16.80
C ASP A 124 -0.91 14.26 15.80
N SER A 125 -0.60 13.20 15.05
CA SER A 125 0.41 13.22 13.99
C SER A 125 -0.11 12.64 12.69
N PRO A 126 0.20 13.23 11.51
CA PRO A 126 -0.16 12.64 10.23
C PRO A 126 0.53 11.27 10.09
N ASN A 127 -0.25 10.21 9.85
CA ASN A 127 0.34 8.91 9.56
C ASN A 127 0.96 8.95 8.17
N ALA A 128 2.19 8.46 8.06
CA ALA A 128 2.84 8.26 6.77
C ALA A 128 2.17 7.16 5.92
N LEU A 129 1.33 6.31 6.54
CA LEU A 129 0.62 5.21 5.90
C LEU A 129 -0.89 5.32 6.14
N HIS A 130 -1.66 4.96 5.12
CA HIS A 130 -3.09 4.72 5.21
C HIS A 130 -3.36 3.36 5.85
N ILE A 131 -4.40 3.30 6.68
CA ILE A 131 -4.78 2.10 7.42
C ILE A 131 -6.22 1.77 7.05
N LEU A 132 -6.41 0.62 6.43
CA LEU A 132 -7.71 0.14 5.97
C LEU A 132 -8.00 -1.21 6.63
N ASP A 133 -9.25 -1.44 6.99
CA ASP A 133 -9.68 -2.65 7.70
C ASP A 133 -10.60 -3.46 6.79
N GLY A 134 -10.14 -4.64 6.39
CA GLY A 134 -10.98 -5.69 5.82
C GLY A 134 -11.64 -6.54 6.91
N PRO A 135 -12.43 -7.56 6.53
CA PRO A 135 -13.15 -8.40 7.49
C PRO A 135 -12.21 -9.21 8.41
N GLU A 136 -11.09 -9.68 7.86
CA GLU A 136 -10.14 -10.57 8.56
C GLU A 136 -8.78 -9.92 8.80
N GLN A 137 -8.46 -8.86 8.06
CA GLN A 137 -7.12 -8.31 7.97
C GLN A 137 -7.13 -6.78 7.92
N ARG A 138 -6.15 -6.18 8.57
CA ARG A 138 -5.79 -4.76 8.46
C ARG A 138 -4.66 -4.59 7.46
N TYR A 139 -4.82 -3.60 6.58
CA TYR A 139 -3.87 -3.25 5.54
C TYR A 139 -3.23 -1.89 5.85
N PHE A 140 -1.90 -1.85 5.78
CA PHE A 140 -1.13 -0.61 5.84
C PHE A 140 -0.62 -0.31 4.44
N LEU A 141 -0.90 0.87 3.90
CA LEU A 141 -0.61 1.24 2.52
C LEU A 141 0.07 2.61 2.46
N GLY A 142 1.09 2.78 1.64
CA GLY A 142 1.65 4.11 1.37
C GLY A 142 2.70 4.11 0.28
N LEU A 143 2.88 5.27 -0.35
CA LEU A 143 3.88 5.45 -1.41
C LEU A 143 5.25 5.76 -0.81
N VAL A 144 6.28 5.08 -1.30
CA VAL A 144 7.68 5.22 -0.87
C VAL A 144 8.61 5.43 -2.07
N ASP A 145 9.88 5.77 -1.80
CA ASP A 145 10.93 6.01 -2.82
C ASP A 145 10.61 7.16 -3.81
N LEU A 146 10.05 8.26 -3.30
CA LEU A 146 9.61 9.42 -4.10
C LEU A 146 10.74 10.32 -4.64
N ALA A 147 12.01 9.96 -4.45
CA ALA A 147 13.16 10.82 -4.75
C ALA A 147 13.69 10.71 -6.20
N THR A 148 13.11 9.86 -7.05
CA THR A 148 13.63 9.61 -8.41
C THR A 148 12.90 10.45 -9.45
N VAL A 149 13.56 11.49 -9.98
CA VAL A 149 13.01 12.37 -11.03
C VAL A 149 13.37 11.89 -12.44
N TYR A 150 12.43 11.98 -13.38
CA TYR A 150 12.57 11.54 -14.77
C TYR A 150 13.44 12.49 -15.60
N GLY A 151 14.74 12.16 -15.70
CA GLY A 151 15.68 12.87 -16.57
C GLY A 151 16.00 12.15 -17.89
N LEU A 152 16.91 12.74 -18.67
CA LEU A 152 17.41 12.17 -19.94
C LEU A 152 18.02 10.77 -19.79
N ARG A 153 18.74 10.52 -18.69
CA ARG A 153 19.31 9.18 -18.41
C ARG A 153 18.23 8.10 -18.33
N LYS A 154 17.09 8.41 -17.71
CA LYS A 154 15.95 7.49 -17.57
C LYS A 154 15.23 7.25 -18.90
N ARG A 155 15.20 8.26 -19.78
CA ARG A 155 14.70 8.10 -21.17
C ARG A 155 15.55 7.12 -21.97
N LEU A 156 16.87 7.22 -21.86
CA LEU A 156 17.78 6.31 -22.55
C LEU A 156 17.68 4.88 -21.98
N GLU A 157 17.57 4.75 -20.65
CA GLU A 157 17.35 3.46 -19.99
C GLU A 157 16.03 2.80 -20.45
N HIS A 158 14.96 3.58 -20.60
CA HIS A 158 13.68 3.12 -21.16
C HIS A 158 13.86 2.56 -22.58
N LEU A 159 14.55 3.31 -23.46
CA LEU A 159 14.80 2.89 -24.83
C LEU A 159 15.60 1.58 -24.87
N TRP A 160 16.67 1.48 -24.08
CA TRP A 160 17.50 0.28 -23.97
C TRP A 160 16.71 -0.93 -23.49
N LYS A 161 15.89 -0.78 -22.45
CA LYS A 161 15.07 -1.87 -21.90
C LYS A 161 13.98 -2.33 -22.87
N THR A 162 13.38 -1.39 -23.60
CA THR A 162 12.39 -1.70 -24.65
C THR A 162 13.00 -2.55 -25.75
N LEU A 163 14.25 -2.27 -26.14
CA LEU A 163 14.98 -3.05 -27.14
C LEU A 163 15.36 -4.45 -26.62
N ARG A 164 15.82 -4.55 -25.36
CA ARG A 164 16.32 -5.80 -24.78
C ARG A 164 15.22 -6.77 -24.32
N TYR A 165 14.08 -6.27 -23.87
CA TYR A 165 12.97 -7.07 -23.33
C TYR A 165 11.65 -6.74 -24.05
N PRO A 166 11.52 -7.11 -25.34
CA PRO A 166 10.29 -6.86 -26.08
C PRO A 166 9.08 -7.55 -25.40
N GLY A 167 7.98 -6.81 -25.25
CA GLY A 167 6.72 -7.31 -24.71
C GLY A 167 6.62 -7.41 -23.17
N ARG A 168 7.69 -7.10 -22.40
CA ARG A 168 7.65 -7.11 -20.93
C ARG A 168 7.42 -5.72 -20.34
N THR A 169 6.79 -5.65 -19.16
CA THR A 169 6.59 -4.38 -18.44
C THR A 169 7.74 -4.10 -17.47
N PHE A 170 8.24 -2.86 -17.48
CA PHE A 170 9.37 -2.42 -16.65
C PHE A 170 9.09 -1.08 -15.96
N SER A 171 9.83 -0.80 -14.89
CA SER A 171 9.59 0.38 -14.05
C SER A 171 9.89 1.70 -14.76
N THR A 172 10.91 1.73 -15.62
CA THR A 172 11.32 2.92 -16.37
C THR A 172 10.39 3.14 -17.55
N VAL A 173 9.28 3.83 -17.35
CA VAL A 173 8.34 4.31 -18.39
C VAL A 173 8.09 5.80 -18.20
N SER A 174 7.35 6.44 -19.11
CA SER A 174 6.95 7.84 -18.90
C SER A 174 6.16 7.97 -17.58
N PRO A 175 6.32 9.07 -16.81
CA PRO A 175 5.61 9.25 -15.54
C PRO A 175 4.08 9.07 -15.67
N ALA A 176 3.48 9.53 -16.77
CA ALA A 176 2.06 9.35 -17.04
C ALA A 176 1.67 7.86 -17.23
N ARG A 177 2.49 7.07 -17.92
CA ARG A 177 2.25 5.63 -18.08
C ARG A 177 2.50 4.89 -16.76
N TYR A 178 3.48 5.32 -15.97
CA TYR A 178 3.79 4.77 -14.65
C TYR A 178 2.60 4.93 -13.70
N ALA A 179 2.12 6.17 -13.54
CA ALA A 179 0.99 6.52 -12.68
C ALA A 179 -0.25 5.67 -13.02
N ARG A 180 -0.64 5.67 -14.30
CA ARG A 180 -1.79 4.89 -14.78
C ARG A 180 -1.66 3.41 -14.46
N ARG A 181 -0.49 2.83 -14.70
CA ARG A 181 -0.25 1.40 -14.44
C ARG A 181 -0.39 1.06 -12.97
N LEU A 182 0.12 1.90 -12.07
CA LEU A 182 0.01 1.65 -10.64
C LEU A 182 -1.43 1.77 -10.16
N CYS A 183 -2.19 2.78 -10.62
CA CYS A 183 -3.62 2.89 -10.32
C CYS A 183 -4.41 1.66 -10.81
N GLN A 184 -4.17 1.22 -12.05
CA GLN A 184 -4.79 0.02 -12.60
C GLN A 184 -4.44 -1.24 -11.80
N TRP A 185 -3.20 -1.33 -11.32
CA TRP A 185 -2.80 -2.43 -10.45
C TRP A 185 -3.60 -2.44 -9.15
N VAL A 186 -3.75 -1.29 -8.48
CA VAL A 186 -4.54 -1.18 -7.24
C VAL A 186 -6.01 -1.53 -7.50
N GLU A 187 -6.60 -1.00 -8.57
CA GLU A 187 -7.99 -1.28 -8.95
C GLU A 187 -8.25 -2.77 -9.20
N ALA A 188 -7.30 -3.46 -9.85
CA ALA A 188 -7.40 -4.89 -10.18
C ALA A 188 -7.16 -5.84 -9.00
N HIS A 189 -6.48 -5.38 -7.94
CA HIS A 189 -6.09 -6.20 -6.79
C HIS A 189 -6.82 -5.80 -5.49
N THR A 190 -7.84 -4.96 -5.58
CA THR A 190 -8.70 -4.57 -4.45
C THR A 190 -10.15 -4.89 -4.77
N GLU A 191 -10.90 -5.38 -3.78
CA GLU A 191 -12.34 -5.66 -3.85
C GLU A 191 -13.13 -4.94 -2.74
#